data_AF-A0A926P4E5-F1
#
_entry.id   AF-A0A926P4E5-F1
#
_cell.length_a   1.000
_cell.length_b   1.000
_cell.length_c   1.000
_cell.angle_alpha   90.00
_cell.angle_beta   90.00
_cell.angle_gamma   90.00
#
_symmetry.space_group_name_H-M   'P 1'
#
loop_
_entity.id
_entity.type
_entity.pdbx_description
1 polymer ?
#
loop_
_entity_poly.entity_id
_entity_poly.type
_entity_poly.pdbx_seq_one_letter_code
_entity_poly.pdbx_strand_id
1 'polypeptide(L)'
;MKIRRCSIASGRRHDQAILFTTPIIGIIGVSHSLELGIISMSAHCLGGLYLSPDLDLVSKPYKRWGWLRWIWIPYQKYIPHRSPLSHAPLLGSTIRLLYFSALLLPFWFIFPGLRQVE
;
A
#
# COMPACT_ATOMS: atom_id res chain seq x y z
N MET A 1 10.70 -21.85 8.30
CA MET A 1 9.56 -20.93 8.54
C MET A 1 8.76 -20.79 7.24
N LYS A 2 7.45 -21.10 7.22
CA LYS A 2 6.67 -21.22 5.97
C LYS A 2 5.79 -19.97 5.77
N ILE A 3 6.14 -19.12 4.80
CA ILE A 3 5.30 -17.97 4.42
C ILE A 3 4.05 -18.50 3.69
N ARG A 4 2.88 -17.90 3.98
CA ARG A 4 1.59 -18.32 3.41
C ARG A 4 1.57 -18.14 1.88
N ARG A 5 1.23 -19.21 1.17
CA ARG A 5 0.91 -19.24 -0.26
C ARG A 5 -0.47 -19.87 -0.40
N CYS A 6 -1.40 -19.19 -1.05
CA CYS A 6 -2.74 -19.68 -1.35
C CYS A 6 -3.05 -19.40 -2.82
N SER A 7 -3.91 -20.21 -3.44
CA SER A 7 -4.42 -19.94 -4.78
C SER A 7 -5.37 -18.74 -4.71
N ILE A 8 -4.90 -17.59 -5.18
CA ILE A 8 -5.67 -16.36 -5.31
C ILE A 8 -5.78 -16.01 -6.81
N ALA A 9 -6.81 -15.23 -7.15
CA ALA A 9 -6.95 -14.70 -8.51
C ALA A 9 -5.67 -13.96 -8.92
N SER A 10 -5.36 -13.92 -10.21
CA SER A 10 -4.09 -13.40 -10.73
C SER A 10 -3.79 -11.93 -10.40
N GLY A 11 -4.74 -11.18 -9.83
CA GLY A 11 -4.64 -9.75 -9.56
C GLY A 11 -4.58 -8.86 -10.81
N ARG A 12 -4.53 -9.42 -12.03
CA ARG A 12 -4.38 -8.62 -13.27
C ARG A 12 -5.58 -7.70 -13.50
N ARG A 13 -6.80 -8.21 -13.36
CA ARG A 13 -8.03 -7.40 -13.51
C ARG A 13 -8.15 -6.33 -12.43
N HIS A 14 -7.69 -6.64 -11.22
CA HIS A 14 -7.63 -5.67 -10.12
C HIS A 14 -6.65 -4.54 -10.46
N ASP A 15 -5.40 -4.85 -10.85
CA ASP A 15 -4.41 -3.85 -11.23
C ASP A 15 -4.91 -2.96 -12.40
N GLN A 16 -5.55 -3.56 -13.40
CA GLN A 16 -6.17 -2.83 -14.51
C GLN A 16 -7.29 -1.90 -14.05
N ALA A 17 -8.14 -2.36 -13.13
CA ALA A 17 -9.19 -1.52 -12.56
C ALA A 17 -8.61 -0.33 -11.79
N ILE A 18 -7.55 -0.54 -10.99
CA ILE A 18 -6.86 0.56 -10.30
C ILE A 18 -6.29 1.56 -11.31
N LEU A 19 -5.55 1.10 -12.31
CA LEU A 19 -4.93 1.97 -13.32
C LEU A 19 -5.98 2.74 -14.13
N PHE A 20 -7.10 2.11 -14.48
CA PHE A 20 -8.18 2.75 -15.22
C PHE A 20 -8.94 3.78 -14.38
N THR A 21 -9.16 3.51 -13.09
CA THR A 21 -9.90 4.42 -12.18
C THR A 21 -9.04 5.54 -11.61
N THR A 22 -7.72 5.36 -11.54
CA THR A 22 -6.74 6.37 -11.08
C THR A 22 -6.91 7.74 -11.74
N PRO A 23 -6.94 7.88 -13.09
CA PRO A 23 -7.13 9.19 -13.71
C PRO A 23 -8.49 9.82 -13.38
N ILE A 24 -9.55 9.03 -13.21
CA ILE A 24 -10.88 9.53 -12.82
C ILE A 24 -10.81 10.16 -11.42
N ILE A 25 -10.20 9.47 -10.45
CA ILE A 25 -9.99 9.99 -9.10
C ILE A 25 -9.12 11.25 -9.10
N GLY A 26 -8.08 11.28 -9.95
CA GLY A 26 -7.25 12.47 -10.15
C GLY A 26 -8.04 13.67 -10.67
N ILE A 27 -8.86 13.49 -11.71
CA ILE A 27 -9.70 14.54 -12.29
C ILE A 27 -10.68 15.11 -11.26
N ILE A 28 -11.30 14.25 -10.46
CA ILE A 28 -12.18 14.68 -9.37
C ILE A 28 -11.40 15.56 -8.38
N GLY A 29 -10.18 15.19 -7.99
CA GLY A 29 -9.34 16.02 -7.12
C GLY A 29 -8.95 17.35 -7.76
N VAL A 30 -8.55 17.35 -9.04
CA VAL A 30 -8.18 18.56 -9.80
C VAL A 30 -9.34 19.56 -9.85
N SER A 31 -10.59 19.08 -9.88
CA SER A 31 -11.76 19.97 -9.86
C SER A 31 -11.85 20.86 -8.61
N HIS A 32 -11.12 20.51 -7.55
CA HIS A 32 -11.02 21.28 -6.31
C HIS A 32 -9.67 22.01 -6.21
N SER A 33 -8.56 21.32 -6.50
CA SER A 33 -7.24 21.93 -6.69
C SER A 33 -6.26 20.96 -7.38
N LEU A 34 -5.22 21.50 -8.04
CA LEU A 34 -4.18 20.67 -8.64
C LEU A 34 -3.49 19.77 -7.59
N GLU A 35 -3.24 20.31 -6.39
CA GLU A 35 -2.65 19.58 -5.27
C GLU A 35 -3.50 18.37 -4.87
N LEU A 36 -4.81 18.57 -4.67
CA LEU A 36 -5.73 17.48 -4.33
C LEU A 36 -5.81 16.43 -5.43
N GLY A 37 -5.74 16.84 -6.70
CA GLY A 37 -5.66 15.93 -7.83
C GLY A 37 -4.43 15.03 -7.81
N ILE A 38 -3.24 15.61 -7.54
CA ILE A 38 -1.98 14.85 -7.46
C ILE A 38 -2.02 13.90 -6.27
N ILE A 39 -2.48 14.37 -5.10
CA ILE A 39 -2.56 13.58 -3.87
C ILE A 39 -3.54 12.42 -4.06
N SER A 40 -4.76 12.67 -4.53
CA SER A 40 -5.79 11.62 -4.68
C SER A 40 -5.37 10.57 -5.70
N MET A 41 -4.79 10.99 -6.83
CA MET A 41 -4.29 10.10 -7.87
C MET A 41 -3.16 9.21 -7.34
N SER A 42 -2.21 9.80 -6.63
CA SER A 42 -1.06 9.08 -6.06
C SER A 42 -1.52 8.11 -4.97
N ALA A 43 -2.39 8.55 -4.06
CA ALA A 43 -2.93 7.74 -2.98
C ALA A 43 -3.72 6.54 -3.51
N HIS A 44 -4.58 6.74 -4.52
CA HIS A 44 -5.37 5.65 -5.12
C HIS A 44 -4.49 4.64 -5.84
N CYS A 45 -3.51 5.11 -6.63
CA CYS A 45 -2.60 4.25 -7.37
C CYS A 45 -1.69 3.44 -6.44
N LEU A 46 -1.00 4.11 -5.50
CA LEU A 46 -0.09 3.45 -4.55
C LEU A 46 -0.86 2.56 -3.56
N GLY A 47 -1.98 3.04 -3.05
CA GLY A 47 -2.86 2.28 -2.17
C GLY A 47 -3.37 1.00 -2.82
N GLY A 48 -3.89 1.11 -4.04
CA GLY A 48 -4.42 -0.03 -4.78
C GLY A 48 -3.35 -1.02 -5.24
N LEU A 49 -2.19 -0.56 -5.71
CA LEU A 49 -1.18 -1.45 -6.29
C LEU A 49 -0.17 -2.00 -5.27
N TYR A 50 0.25 -1.21 -4.28
CA TYR A 50 1.33 -1.58 -3.35
C TYR A 50 0.81 -1.94 -1.95
N LEU A 51 -0.28 -1.31 -1.50
CA LEU A 51 -0.87 -1.51 -0.17
C LEU A 51 -2.22 -2.25 -0.24
N SER A 52 -2.37 -3.13 -1.23
CA SER A 52 -3.54 -3.99 -1.40
C SER A 52 -3.71 -4.97 -0.22
N PRO A 53 -4.95 -5.42 0.10
CA PRO A 53 -5.19 -6.46 1.10
C PRO A 53 -4.37 -7.74 0.92
N ASP A 54 -4.14 -8.14 -0.33
CA ASP A 54 -3.40 -9.37 -0.66
C ASP A 54 -1.89 -9.30 -0.31
N LEU A 55 -1.42 -8.19 0.26
CA LEU A 55 -0.06 -8.06 0.78
C LEU A 55 0.21 -9.01 1.97
N ASP A 56 -0.85 -9.54 2.59
CA ASP A 56 -0.79 -10.62 3.59
C ASP A 56 -0.37 -12.00 3.02
N LEU A 57 -0.20 -12.12 1.70
CA LEU A 57 0.27 -13.30 1.00
C LEU A 57 1.46 -13.01 0.07
N VAL A 58 2.13 -14.08 -0.42
CA VAL A 58 3.10 -13.99 -1.53
C VAL A 58 2.37 -13.73 -2.86
N SER A 59 1.85 -12.51 -3.01
CA SER A 59 0.99 -12.05 -4.10
C SER A 59 1.73 -11.09 -5.05
N LYS A 60 1.02 -10.55 -6.04
CA LYS A 60 1.54 -9.49 -6.92
C LYS A 60 1.91 -8.21 -6.15
N PRO A 61 1.04 -7.64 -5.28
CA PRO A 61 1.40 -6.53 -4.42
C PRO A 61 2.71 -6.76 -3.67
N TYR A 62 2.85 -7.93 -3.01
CA TYR A 62 4.08 -8.29 -2.31
C TYR A 62 5.32 -8.34 -3.23
N LYS A 63 5.20 -8.94 -4.42
CA LYS A 63 6.30 -9.01 -5.38
C LYS A 63 6.68 -7.64 -5.95
N ARG A 64 5.71 -6.71 -6.05
CA ARG A 64 5.89 -5.35 -6.60
C ARG A 64 6.85 -4.50 -5.77
N TRP A 65 6.98 -4.77 -4.48
CA TRP A 65 7.98 -4.16 -3.59
C TRP A 65 9.43 -4.54 -3.94
N GLY A 66 9.65 -5.52 -4.84
CA GLY A 66 10.99 -5.88 -5.31
C GLY A 66 11.87 -6.37 -4.17
N TRP A 67 13.02 -5.72 -3.97
CA TRP A 67 13.93 -6.00 -2.86
C TRP A 67 13.29 -5.67 -1.52
N LEU A 68 12.54 -4.56 -1.40
CA LEU A 68 11.97 -4.07 -0.14
C LEU A 68 10.83 -4.94 0.40
N ARG A 69 10.40 -5.97 -0.32
CA ARG A 69 9.30 -6.85 0.10
C ARG A 69 9.53 -7.53 1.46
N TRP A 70 10.79 -7.70 1.89
CA TRP A 70 11.11 -8.35 3.16
C TRP A 70 10.51 -7.62 4.36
N ILE A 71 10.28 -6.30 4.25
CA ILE A 71 9.61 -5.53 5.30
C ILE A 71 8.18 -6.02 5.55
N TRP A 72 7.53 -6.71 4.60
CA TRP A 72 6.17 -7.21 4.75
C TRP A 72 6.09 -8.61 5.34
N ILE A 73 7.23 -9.30 5.54
CA ILE A 73 7.24 -10.65 6.12
C ILE A 73 6.60 -10.70 7.52
N PRO A 74 6.87 -9.74 8.44
CA PRO A 74 6.19 -9.71 9.74
C PRO A 74 4.67 -9.54 9.58
N TYR A 75 4.22 -8.65 8.70
CA TYR A 75 2.80 -8.45 8.41
C TYR A 75 2.14 -9.77 7.95
N GLN A 76 2.74 -10.49 6.99
CA GLN A 76 2.24 -11.79 6.50
C GLN A 76 2.21 -12.88 7.57
N LYS A 77 3.16 -12.83 8.51
CA LYS A 77 3.28 -13.81 9.60
C LYS A 77 2.15 -13.63 10.62
N TYR A 78 1.87 -12.40 11.01
CA TYR A 78 0.95 -12.11 12.11
C TYR A 78 -0.49 -11.86 11.66
N ILE A 79 -0.70 -11.29 10.46
CA ILE A 79 -2.05 -11.00 9.97
C ILE A 79 -2.59 -12.20 9.16
N PRO A 80 -3.69 -12.83 9.59
CA PRO A 80 -4.29 -13.92 8.84
C PRO A 80 -4.93 -13.40 7.54
N HIS A 81 -4.77 -14.16 6.46
CA HIS A 81 -5.43 -13.87 5.20
C HIS A 81 -6.96 -13.91 5.35
N ARG A 82 -7.66 -12.94 4.74
CA ARG A 82 -9.12 -12.71 4.86
C ARG A 82 -9.64 -12.36 6.26
N SER A 83 -8.76 -12.08 7.23
CA SER A 83 -9.20 -11.47 8.48
C SER A 83 -9.66 -10.02 8.24
N PRO A 84 -10.55 -9.47 9.09
CA PRO A 84 -10.92 -8.05 9.04
C PRO A 84 -9.70 -7.12 9.12
N LEU A 85 -8.64 -7.54 9.82
CA LEU A 85 -7.38 -6.79 9.95
C LEU A 85 -6.64 -6.60 8.62
N SER A 86 -6.94 -7.39 7.60
CA SER A 86 -6.33 -7.25 6.27
C SER A 86 -7.34 -6.80 5.20
N HIS A 87 -8.54 -7.38 5.20
CA HIS A 87 -9.51 -7.20 4.12
C HIS A 87 -10.66 -6.23 4.41
N ALA A 88 -10.84 -5.75 5.64
CA ALA A 88 -11.76 -4.64 5.86
C ALA A 88 -11.15 -3.36 5.25
N PRO A 89 -11.84 -2.66 4.32
CA PRO A 89 -11.22 -1.59 3.53
C PRO A 89 -10.58 -0.48 4.36
N LEU A 90 -11.27 0.00 5.40
CA LEU A 90 -10.74 1.03 6.30
C LEU A 90 -9.70 0.45 7.24
N LEU A 91 -10.09 -0.51 8.09
CA LEU A 91 -9.22 -1.07 9.13
C LEU A 91 -7.91 -1.66 8.58
N GLY A 92 -7.99 -2.48 7.52
CA GLY A 92 -6.80 -3.10 6.93
C GLY A 92 -5.87 -2.08 6.27
N SER A 93 -6.43 -1.06 5.61
CA SER A 93 -5.62 0.02 5.03
C SER A 93 -4.95 0.86 6.11
N THR A 94 -5.68 1.20 7.19
CA THR A 94 -5.11 1.90 8.35
C THR A 94 -3.96 1.10 8.98
N ILE A 95 -4.12 -0.22 9.18
CA ILE A 95 -3.06 -1.06 9.73
C ILE A 95 -1.81 -1.06 8.83
N ARG A 96 -1.98 -1.23 7.51
CA ARG A 96 -0.86 -1.22 6.56
C ARG A 96 -0.15 0.12 6.53
N LEU A 97 -0.89 1.23 6.58
CA LEU A 97 -0.33 2.58 6.63
C LEU A 97 0.44 2.80 7.93
N LEU A 98 -0.16 2.51 9.09
CA LEU A 98 0.51 2.63 10.38
C LEU A 98 1.78 1.77 10.45
N TYR A 99 1.69 0.53 9.97
CA TYR A 99 2.82 -0.38 9.89
C TYR A 99 3.96 0.20 9.04
N PHE A 100 3.64 0.66 7.83
CA PHE A 100 4.64 1.20 6.92
C PHE A 100 5.22 2.52 7.44
N SER A 101 4.40 3.42 7.97
CA SER A 101 4.84 4.66 8.61
C SER A 101 5.77 4.38 9.80
N ALA A 102 5.47 3.40 10.64
CA ALA A 102 6.32 3.00 11.76
C ALA A 102 7.70 2.49 11.30
N LEU A 103 7.78 1.80 10.16
CA LEU A 103 9.04 1.38 9.55
C LEU A 103 9.87 2.56 9.02
N LEU A 104 9.22 3.67 8.65
CA LEU A 104 9.90 4.87 8.16
C LEU A 104 10.40 5.78 9.30
N LEU A 105 9.81 5.71 10.50
CA LEU A 105 10.18 6.56 11.64
C LEU A 105 11.69 6.54 11.97
N PRO A 106 12.39 5.40 12.00
CA PRO A 106 13.84 5.40 12.26
C PRO A 106 14.64 6.20 11.24
N PHE A 107 14.25 6.22 9.96
CA PHE A 107 14.93 6.99 8.92
C PHE A 107 14.83 8.50 9.18
N TRP A 108 13.71 8.96 9.75
CA TRP A 108 13.53 10.36 10.16
C TRP A 108 14.54 10.80 11.23
N PHE A 109 14.89 9.91 12.17
CA PHE A 109 15.86 10.22 13.22
C PHE A 109 17.31 10.11 12.74
N ILE A 110 17.59 9.23 11.79
CA ILE A 110 18.94 8.96 11.25
C ILE A 110 19.39 10.02 10.23
N PHE A 111 18.46 10.67 9.51
CA PHE A 111 18.77 11.71 8.52
C PHE A 111 18.32 13.11 8.97
N PRO A 112 19.02 13.77 9.92
CA PRO A 112 18.68 15.13 10.35
C PRO A 112 18.65 16.17 9.22
N GLY A 113 19.38 15.96 8.13
CA GLY A 113 19.48 16.90 7.01
C GLY A 113 18.16 17.17 6.26
N LEU A 114 17.14 16.32 6.44
CA LEU A 114 15.79 16.55 5.88
C LEU A 114 14.93 17.49 6.75
N ARG A 115 15.41 17.91 7.92
CA ARG A 115 14.69 18.80 8.86
C ARG A 115 14.85 20.29 8.55
N GLN A 116 15.61 20.66 7.52
CA GLN A 116 15.99 22.05 7.23
C GLN A 116 15.06 22.76 6.22
N VAL A 117 13.77 22.41 6.22
CA VAL A 117 12.76 23.09 5.39
C VAL A 117 11.78 23.81 6.31
N GLU A 118 12.30 24.82 7.03
CA GLU A 118 11.53 25.89 7.67
C GLU A 118 11.99 27.22 7.08
#